data_AF-A0A2M7CSF4-F1
#
_entry.id   AF-A0A2M7CSF4-F1
#
_cell.length_a   1.000
_cell.length_b   1.000
_cell.length_c   1.000
_cell.angle_alpha   90.00
_cell.angle_beta   90.00
_cell.angle_gamma   90.00
#
_symmetry.space_group_name_H-M   'P 1'
#
loop_
_entity.id
_entity.type
_entity.pdbx_description
1 polymer ?
#
loop_
_entity_poly.entity_id
_entity_poly.type
_entity_poly.pdbx_seq_one_letter_code
_entity_poly.pdbx_strand_id
1 'polypeptide(L)' 'MGQRESSMFKHILVASDGSELAQSALTKAVALAKALNAELSVVWVAEPYAPQILAGTPYPFVPVMSSA' A
#
# COMPACT_ATOMS: atom_id res chain seq x y z
N MET A 1 -33.55 20.16 1.18
CA MET A 1 -32.80 19.02 0.62
C MET A 1 -31.44 19.05 1.28
N GLY A 2 -31.25 18.23 2.33
CA GLY A 2 -30.08 18.32 3.21
C GLY A 2 -28.79 18.12 2.42
N GLN A 3 -27.80 18.97 2.68
CA GLN A 3 -26.43 18.73 2.25
C GLN A 3 -26.07 17.30 2.68
N ARG A 4 -25.82 16.42 1.70
CA ARG A 4 -25.15 15.16 1.98
C ARG A 4 -23.81 15.57 2.59
N GLU A 5 -23.64 15.32 3.88
CA GLU A 5 -22.36 15.40 4.60
C GLU A 5 -21.23 15.12 3.61
N SER A 6 -20.36 16.11 3.40
CA SER A 6 -19.18 15.97 2.55
C SER A 6 -18.47 14.69 3.00
N SER A 7 -18.42 13.65 2.14
CA SER A 7 -17.98 12.29 2.49
C SER A 7 -16.91 12.28 3.59
N MET A 8 -17.21 11.73 4.78
CA MET A 8 -16.34 11.88 5.96
C MET A 8 -14.93 11.34 5.69
N PHE A 9 -14.83 10.31 4.84
CA PHE A 9 -13.57 9.73 4.41
C PHE A 9 -13.10 10.41 3.13
N LYS A 10 -12.00 11.15 3.24
CA LYS A 10 -11.30 11.80 2.13
C LYS A 10 -10.09 11.00 1.64
N HIS A 11 -9.56 10.12 2.50
CA HIS A 11 -8.42 9.29 2.21
C HIS A 11 -8.58 7.94 2.89
N ILE A 12 -8.50 6.87 2.11
CA ILE A 12 -8.62 5.49 2.57
C ILE A 12 -7.23 4.86 2.48
N LEU A 13 -6.80 4.21 3.56
CA LEU A 13 -5.57 3.42 3.59
C LEU A 13 -5.93 1.94 3.65
N VAL A 14 -5.33 1.14 2.77
CA VAL A 14 -5.50 -0.32 2.74
C VAL A 14 -4.16 -0.98 3.00
N ALA A 15 -4.09 -1.76 4.07
CA ALA A 15 -2.98 -2.67 4.27
C ALA A 15 -3.15 -3.89 3.35
N SER A 16 -2.09 -4.28 2.65
CA SER A 16 -2.03 -5.51 1.86
C SER A 16 -0.84 -6.33 2.35
N ASP A 17 -1.02 -7.64 2.44
CA ASP A 17 0.03 -8.64 2.67
C ASP A 17 0.36 -9.43 1.40
N GLY A 18 -0.27 -9.10 0.26
CA GLY A 18 -0.12 -9.81 -1.01
C GLY A 18 -0.98 -11.08 -1.17
N SER A 19 -1.78 -11.45 -0.16
CA SER A 19 -2.68 -12.61 -0.25
C SER A 19 -3.85 -12.37 -1.21
N GLU A 20 -4.48 -13.45 -1.70
CA GLU A 20 -5.69 -13.38 -2.52
C GLU A 20 -6.84 -12.67 -1.79
N LEU A 21 -6.94 -12.85 -0.47
CA LEU A 21 -7.90 -12.16 0.38
C LEU A 21 -7.63 -10.66 0.42
N ALA A 22 -6.37 -10.24 0.55
CA ALA A 22 -6.01 -8.83 0.49
C ALA A 22 -6.31 -8.22 -0.89
N GLN A 23 -6.14 -8.98 -1.97
CA GLN A 23 -6.49 -8.52 -3.32
C GLN A 23 -8.01 -8.36 -3.52
N SER A 24 -8.80 -9.26 -2.93
CA SER A 24 -10.26 -9.14 -2.87
C SER A 24 -10.71 -7.91 -2.06
N ALA A 25 -10.03 -7.62 -0.95
CA ALA A 25 -10.28 -6.41 -0.16
C ALA A 25 -9.93 -5.13 -0.92
N LEU A 26 -8.82 -5.11 -1.66
CA LEU A 26 -8.41 -3.99 -2.51
C LEU A 26 -9.47 -3.66 -3.57
N THR A 27 -10.06 -4.67 -4.21
CA THR A 27 -11.14 -4.46 -5.18
C THR A 27 -12.32 -3.69 -4.57
N LYS A 28 -12.71 -4.04 -3.35
CA LYS A 28 -13.79 -3.36 -2.61
C LYS A 28 -13.38 -1.95 -2.20
N ALA A 29 -12.14 -1.75 -1.74
CA ALA A 29 -11.63 -0.45 -1.34
C ALA A 29 -11.57 0.54 -2.50
N VAL A 30 -11.19 0.09 -3.71
CA VAL A 30 -11.24 0.91 -4.93
C VAL A 30 -12.67 1.36 -5.24
N ALA A 31 -13.65 0.46 -5.16
CA ALA A 31 -15.05 0.81 -5.38
C ALA A 31 -15.54 1.84 -4.35
N LEU A 32 -15.16 1.68 -3.09
CA LEU A 32 -15.50 2.60 -2.00
C LEU A 32 -14.88 3.98 -2.20
N ALA A 33 -13.57 4.05 -2.51
CA ALA A 33 -12.86 5.30 -2.74
C ALA A 33 -13.50 6.12 -3.88
N LYS A 34 -13.86 5.44 -4.98
CA LYS A 34 -14.58 6.07 -6.11
C LYS A 34 -15.94 6.62 -5.68
N ALA A 35 -16.73 5.84 -4.95
CA ALA A 35 -18.06 6.26 -4.49
C ALA A 35 -18.00 7.49 -3.56
N LEU A 36 -16.91 7.63 -2.80
CA LEU A 36 -16.70 8.72 -1.85
C LEU A 36 -15.92 9.90 -2.41
N ASN A 37 -15.42 9.80 -3.65
CA ASN A 37 -14.45 10.73 -4.24
C ASN A 37 -13.26 10.96 -3.28
N ALA A 38 -12.70 9.85 -2.79
CA ALA A 38 -11.61 9.81 -1.81
C ALA A 38 -10.32 9.30 -2.45
N GLU A 39 -9.18 9.76 -1.93
CA GLU A 39 -7.87 9.20 -2.23
C GLU A 39 -7.74 7.78 -1.66
N LEU A 40 -6.89 6.95 -2.27
CA LEU A 40 -6.63 5.59 -1.83
C LEU A 40 -5.12 5.35 -1.80
N SER A 41 -4.59 4.98 -0.64
CA SER A 41 -3.21 4.52 -0.47
C SER A 41 -3.19 3.06 -0.09
N VAL A 42 -2.28 2.31 -0.71
CA VAL A 42 -2.05 0.90 -0.40
C VAL A 42 -0.68 0.78 0.27
N VAL A 43 -0.64 0.11 1.42
CA VAL A 43 0.59 -0.10 2.19
C VAL A 43 0.85 -1.59 2.31
N TRP A 44 2.07 -1.98 1.96
CA TRP A 44 2.64 -3.29 2.26
C TRP A 44 3.87 -3.07 3.14
N VAL A 45 4.04 -3.91 4.16
CA VAL A 45 5.16 -3.79 5.10
C VAL A 45 6.17 -4.88 4.76
N ALA A 46 7.35 -4.46 4.31
CA ALA A 46 8.48 -5.36 4.14
C ALA A 46 9.06 -5.75 5.51
N GLU A 47 9.68 -6.92 5.58
CA GLU A 47 10.51 -7.27 6.74
C GLU A 47 11.62 -6.24 6.95
N PRO A 48 12.04 -6.01 8.21
CA PRO A 48 13.17 -5.14 8.50
C PRO A 48 14.38 -5.54 7.66
N TYR A 49 14.94 -4.57 6.93
CA TYR A 49 16.18 -4.79 6.20
C TYR A 49 17.32 -5.04 7.19
N ALA A 50 17.74 -6.29 7.32
CA ALA A 50 19.00 -6.64 7.94
C ALA A 50 20.09 -6.61 6.86
N PRO A 51 21.04 -5.64 6.90
CA PRO A 51 22.16 -5.67 5.98
C PRO A 51 22.92 -6.99 6.16
N GLN A 52 23.18 -7.68 5.06
CA GLN A 52 24.02 -8.87 5.06
C GLN A 52 25.44 -8.44 5.42
N ILE A 53 25.88 -8.76 6.64
CA ILE A 53 27.26 -8.55 7.06
C ILE A 53 28.08 -9.74 6.54
N LEU A 54 28.61 -9.61 5.32
CA LEU A 54 29.66 -10.50 4.83
C LEU A 54 31.01 -9.87 5.21
N ALA A 55 31.82 -10.59 6.00
CA ALA A 55 33.17 -10.18 6.39
C ALA A 55 33.27 -8.78 7.06
N GLY A 56 32.25 -8.36 7.81
CA GLY A 56 32.29 -7.09 8.55
C GLY A 56 32.04 -5.83 7.71
N THR A 57 31.75 -5.98 6.41
CA THR A 57 31.43 -4.85 5.54
C THR A 57 29.92 -4.84 5.22
N PRO A 58 29.20 -3.73 5.44
CA PRO A 58 27.84 -3.59 4.95
C PRO A 58 27.86 -3.43 3.43
N TYR A 59 27.39 -4.45 2.70
CA TYR A 59 27.12 -4.30 1.27
C TYR A 59 25.76 -3.60 1.11
N PRO A 60 25.69 -2.36 0.57
CA PRO A 60 24.41 -1.80 0.19
C PRO A 60 23.84 -2.66 -0.95
N PHE A 61 22.70 -3.29 -0.71
CA PHE A 61 21.92 -3.87 -1.79
C PHE A 61 21.44 -2.71 -2.66
N VAL A 62 22.04 -2.54 -3.83
CA VAL A 62 21.51 -1.69 -4.90
C VAL A 62 20.43 -2.53 -5.59
N PRO A 63 19.13 -2.22 -5.43
CA PRO A 63 18.10 -2.94 -6.16
C PRO A 63 18.35 -2.66 -7.64
N VAL A 64 18.85 -3.65 -8.38
CA VAL A 64 18.89 -3.56 -9.83
C VAL A 64 17.44 -3.64 -10.26
N MET A 65 16.79 -2.47 -10.41
CA MET A 65 15.52 -2.40 -11.13
C MET A 65 15.84 -2.80 -12.57
N SER A 66 15.62 -4.08 -12.88
CA SER A 66 15.65 -4.56 -14.25
C SER A 66 14.49 -3.88 -14.97
N SER A 67 14.79 -2.81 -15.70
CA SER A 67 13.88 -2.23 -16.69
C SER A 67 13.66 -3.28 -17.79
N ALA A 68 12.50 -3.91 -17.76
CA ALA A 68 11.92 -4.65 -18.88
C ALA A 68 10.48 -4.16 -19.08
#